data_AF-A0A7W1KZT8-F1
#
_entry.id   AF-A0A7W1KZT8-F1
#
_cell.length_a   1.000
_cell.length_b   1.000
_cell.length_c   1.000
_cell.angle_alpha   90.00
_cell.angle_beta   90.00
_cell.angle_gamma   90.00
#
_symmetry.space_group_name_H-M   'P 1'
#
loop_
_entity.id
_entity.type
_entity.pdbx_description
1 polymer ?
#
loop_
_entity_poly.entity_id
_entity_poly.type
_entity_poly.pdbx_seq_one_letter_code
_entity_poly.pdbx_strand_id
1 'polypeptide(L)'
;LQGYRQLWQKAGHPVLEQLLRAIAREESVHSHFYWSIARLHLERSKFSRGLARFIINRFWTPVGQGTKPKEETNHTIATLFKGPAGVHSFERNIGQRMQQLPGFDGLQTVTQRIAAIAM
;
A
#
# COMPACT_ATOMS: atom_id res chain seq x y z
N LEU A 1 -6.59 -2.40 -1.63
CA LEU A 1 -6.95 -2.87 -3.00
C LEU A 1 -5.97 -3.88 -3.59
N GLN A 2 -4.68 -3.55 -3.74
CA GLN A 2 -3.74 -4.41 -4.48
C GLN A 2 -3.50 -5.77 -3.82
N GLY A 3 -3.53 -5.88 -2.49
CA GLY A 3 -3.44 -7.16 -1.78
C GLY A 3 -4.57 -8.14 -2.17
N TYR A 4 -5.82 -7.67 -2.16
CA TYR A 4 -6.97 -8.46 -2.64
C TYR A 4 -6.78 -8.88 -4.11
N ARG A 5 -6.31 -7.96 -4.96
CA ARG A 5 -6.02 -8.24 -6.38
C ARG A 5 -5.04 -9.38 -6.57
N GLN A 6 -3.91 -9.30 -5.89
CA GLN A 6 -2.90 -10.34 -5.93
C GLN A 6 -3.45 -11.66 -5.39
N LEU A 7 -4.25 -11.62 -4.33
CA LEU A 7 -4.82 -12.82 -3.73
C LEU A 7 -5.78 -13.54 -4.67
N TRP A 8 -6.74 -12.84 -5.30
CA TRP A 8 -7.68 -13.52 -6.20
C TRP A 8 -7.00 -14.04 -7.47
N GLN A 9 -6.00 -13.32 -8.00
CA GLN A 9 -5.23 -13.76 -9.15
C GLN A 9 -4.43 -15.03 -8.86
N LYS A 10 -3.88 -15.15 -7.64
CA LYS A 10 -3.10 -16.33 -7.22
C LYS A 10 -3.97 -17.51 -6.81
N ALA A 11 -5.11 -17.25 -6.18
CA ALA A 11 -5.98 -18.31 -5.65
C ALA A 11 -6.72 -19.07 -6.75
N GLY A 12 -7.08 -18.41 -7.86
CA GLY A 12 -7.78 -19.06 -8.98
C GLY A 12 -9.13 -19.69 -8.61
N HIS A 13 -9.76 -19.24 -7.52
CA HIS A 13 -10.98 -19.84 -6.98
C HIS A 13 -12.19 -18.91 -7.22
N PRO A 14 -13.25 -19.36 -7.93
CA PRO A 14 -14.31 -18.49 -8.44
C PRO A 14 -15.09 -17.76 -7.33
N VAL A 15 -15.48 -18.47 -6.26
CA VAL A 15 -16.22 -17.87 -5.14
C VAL A 15 -15.35 -16.85 -4.38
N LEU A 16 -14.10 -17.21 -4.08
CA LEU A 16 -13.18 -16.32 -3.39
C LEU A 16 -12.89 -15.07 -4.22
N GLU A 17 -12.74 -15.21 -5.54
CA GLU A 17 -12.57 -14.06 -6.43
C GLU A 17 -13.77 -13.11 -6.38
N GLN A 18 -15.00 -13.64 -6.39
CA GLN A 18 -16.21 -12.83 -6.26
C GLN A 18 -16.21 -12.04 -4.94
N LEU A 19 -15.90 -12.69 -3.82
CA LEU A 19 -15.84 -12.06 -2.50
C LEU A 19 -14.74 -10.98 -2.44
N LEU A 20 -13.53 -11.29 -2.88
CA LEU A 20 -12.40 -10.36 -2.85
C LEU A 20 -12.62 -9.15 -3.76
N ARG A 21 -13.30 -9.33 -4.91
CA ARG A 21 -13.68 -8.21 -5.79
C ARG A 21 -14.74 -7.33 -5.16
N ALA A 22 -15.72 -7.89 -4.46
CA ALA A 22 -16.72 -7.12 -3.72
C ALA A 22 -16.06 -6.27 -2.62
N ILE A 23 -15.22 -6.90 -1.79
CA ILE A 23 -14.46 -6.20 -0.73
C ILE A 23 -13.57 -5.11 -1.34
N ALA A 24 -12.85 -5.41 -2.43
CA ALA A 24 -12.01 -4.44 -3.10
C ALA A 24 -12.81 -3.26 -3.68
N ARG A 25 -14.07 -3.47 -4.09
CA ARG A 25 -14.93 -2.37 -4.54
C ARG A 25 -15.26 -1.43 -3.39
N GLU A 26 -15.68 -1.97 -2.25
CA GLU A 26 -15.99 -1.16 -1.07
C GLU A 26 -14.75 -0.40 -0.58
N GLU A 27 -13.61 -1.09 -0.47
CA GLU A 27 -12.38 -0.44 -0.01
C GLU A 27 -11.80 0.60 -0.98
N SER A 28 -12.28 0.61 -2.23
CA SER A 28 -11.88 1.64 -3.19
C SER A 28 -12.45 3.00 -2.81
N VAL A 29 -13.67 3.02 -2.25
CA VAL A 29 -14.33 4.22 -1.77
C VAL A 29 -13.60 4.78 -0.55
N HIS A 30 -13.27 3.92 0.43
CA HIS A 30 -12.48 4.32 1.59
C HIS A 30 -11.10 4.84 1.19
N SER A 31 -10.41 4.13 0.29
CA SER A 31 -9.09 4.56 -0.20
C SER A 31 -9.16 5.92 -0.91
N HIS A 32 -10.22 6.18 -1.68
CA HIS A 32 -10.42 7.46 -2.35
C HIS A 32 -10.69 8.59 -1.35
N PHE A 33 -11.57 8.35 -0.38
CA PHE A 33 -11.88 9.31 0.68
C PHE A 33 -10.62 9.76 1.43
N TYR A 34 -9.82 8.81 1.95
CA TYR A 34 -8.61 9.15 2.70
C TYR A 34 -7.54 9.83 1.83
N TRP A 35 -7.43 9.45 0.55
CA TRP A 35 -6.53 10.13 -0.37
C TRP A 35 -6.92 11.60 -0.57
N SER A 36 -8.22 11.88 -0.75
CA SER A 36 -8.73 13.25 -0.92
C SER A 36 -8.53 14.08 0.35
N ILE A 37 -8.83 13.52 1.53
CA ILE A 37 -8.58 14.17 2.82
C ILE A 37 -7.09 14.46 3.01
N ALA A 38 -6.22 13.46 2.79
CA ALA A 38 -4.78 13.65 2.89
C ALA A 38 -4.29 14.77 1.97
N ARG A 39 -4.73 14.78 0.71
CA ARG A 39 -4.38 15.83 -0.25
C ARG A 39 -4.80 17.21 0.24
N LEU A 40 -6.06 17.38 0.68
CA LEU A 40 -6.56 18.66 1.19
C LEU A 40 -5.75 19.19 2.38
N HIS A 41 -5.41 18.32 3.34
CA HIS A 41 -4.60 18.73 4.49
C HIS A 41 -3.16 19.06 4.10
N LEU A 42 -2.57 18.28 3.19
CA LEU A 42 -1.22 18.51 2.71
C LEU A 42 -1.13 19.79 1.85
N GLU A 43 -2.14 20.13 1.06
CA GLU A 43 -2.17 21.37 0.28
C GLU A 43 -2.12 22.62 1.18
N ARG A 44 -2.77 22.57 2.35
CA ARG A 44 -2.92 23.73 3.27
C ARG A 44 -1.67 24.13 4.05
N SER A 45 -0.69 23.25 4.25
CA SER A 45 0.43 23.54 5.15
C SER A 45 1.75 22.88 4.72
N LYS A 46 2.80 23.70 4.53
CA LYS A 46 4.17 23.20 4.30
C LYS A 46 4.69 22.35 5.47
N PHE A 47 4.35 22.73 6.70
CA PHE A 47 4.70 21.95 7.89
C PHE A 47 4.06 20.56 7.85
N SER A 48 2.77 20.47 7.53
CA SER A 48 2.05 19.19 7.42
C SER A 48 2.68 18.26 6.37
N ARG A 49 3.13 18.81 5.23
CA ARG A 49 3.87 18.04 4.21
C ARG A 49 5.15 17.44 4.76
N GLY A 50 5.98 18.27 5.41
CA GLY A 50 7.24 17.84 6.00
C GLY A 50 7.05 16.78 7.09
N LEU A 51 6.11 17.02 8.01
CA LEU A 51 5.81 16.09 9.09
C LEU A 51 5.28 14.75 8.57
N ALA A 52 4.32 14.77 7.65
CA ALA A 52 3.78 13.54 7.07
C ALA A 52 4.85 12.74 6.33
N ARG A 53 5.70 13.39 5.53
CA ARG A 53 6.82 12.73 4.84
C ARG A 53 7.81 12.12 5.84
N PHE A 54 8.16 12.85 6.90
CA PHE A 54 9.04 12.35 7.96
C PHE A 54 8.46 11.10 8.63
N ILE A 55 7.18 11.13 9.01
CA ILE A 55 6.51 10.02 9.66
C ILE A 55 6.52 8.78 8.76
N ILE A 56 6.16 8.94 7.49
CA ILE A 56 6.12 7.81 6.54
C ILE A 56 7.52 7.23 6.30
N ASN A 57 8.55 8.06 6.15
CA ASN A 57 9.91 7.56 5.98
C ASN A 57 10.40 6.77 7.21
N ARG A 58 10.13 7.29 8.41
CA ARG A 58 10.71 6.74 9.63
C ARG A 58 9.93 5.56 10.18
N PHE A 59 8.60 5.64 10.19
CA PHE A 59 7.75 4.77 10.99
C PHE A 59 6.83 3.87 10.17
N TRP A 60 6.72 4.08 8.84
CA TRP A 60 5.84 3.23 8.06
C TRP A 60 6.29 1.77 8.09
N THR A 61 5.36 0.90 8.44
CA THR A 61 5.47 -0.55 8.36
C THR A 61 4.27 -1.11 7.60
N PRO A 62 4.39 -2.30 7.01
CA PRO A 62 3.26 -2.96 6.40
C PRO A 62 2.09 -3.15 7.38
N VAL A 63 0.89 -2.88 6.89
CA VAL A 63 -0.35 -3.05 7.66
C VAL A 63 -0.44 -4.48 8.20
N GLY A 64 -0.74 -4.61 9.49
CA GLY A 64 -0.80 -5.90 10.21
C GLY A 64 0.35 -6.10 11.20
N GLN A 65 1.54 -5.51 10.98
CA GLN A 65 2.71 -5.73 11.85
C GLN A 65 2.59 -5.18 13.28
N GLY A 66 1.55 -4.41 13.59
CA GLY A 66 1.22 -3.95 14.96
C GLY A 66 0.18 -4.83 15.68
N THR A 67 -0.38 -5.82 14.99
CA THR A 67 -1.47 -6.67 15.50
C THR A 67 -1.14 -8.15 15.39
N LYS A 68 -0.38 -8.53 14.36
CA LYS A 68 0.09 -9.89 14.08
C LYS A 68 1.63 -9.94 14.16
N PRO A 69 2.20 -11.12 14.43
CA PRO A 69 3.64 -11.31 14.35
C PRO A 69 4.21 -10.79 13.03
N LYS A 70 5.41 -10.25 13.10
CA LYS A 70 6.09 -9.65 11.95
C LYS A 70 6.29 -10.70 10.85
N GLU A 71 6.58 -11.93 11.25
CA GLU A 71 6.82 -13.10 10.40
C GLU A 71 5.58 -13.45 9.57
N GLU A 72 4.40 -13.48 10.18
CA GLU A 72 3.13 -13.76 9.49
C GLU A 72 2.78 -12.65 8.48
N THR A 73 2.98 -11.41 8.90
CA THR A 73 2.71 -10.26 8.03
C THR A 73 3.68 -10.22 6.85
N ASN A 74 4.96 -10.50 7.11
CA ASN A 74 5.99 -10.61 6.08
C ASN A 74 5.69 -11.76 5.12
N HIS A 75 5.28 -12.92 5.64
CA HIS A 75 4.88 -14.05 4.81
C HIS A 75 3.73 -13.70 3.87
N THR A 76 2.74 -12.95 4.36
CA THR A 76 1.62 -12.46 3.54
C THR A 76 2.09 -11.55 2.41
N ILE A 77 2.96 -10.58 2.72
CA ILE A 77 3.52 -9.65 1.71
C ILE A 77 4.37 -10.39 0.68
N ALA A 78 5.26 -11.27 1.16
CA ALA A 78 6.12 -12.07 0.31
C ALA A 78 5.31 -12.98 -0.62
N THR A 79 4.18 -13.52 -0.15
CA THR A 79 3.28 -14.33 -0.97
C THR A 79 2.57 -13.50 -2.04
N LEU A 80 2.03 -12.34 -1.67
CA LEU A 80 1.23 -11.50 -2.57
C LEU A 80 2.08 -10.75 -3.60
N PHE A 81 3.26 -10.26 -3.22
CA PHE A 81 4.10 -9.40 -4.07
C PHE A 81 5.43 -10.06 -4.45
N LYS A 82 5.49 -11.39 -4.44
CA LYS A 82 6.71 -12.17 -4.71
C LYS A 82 7.46 -11.73 -5.98
N GLY A 83 8.76 -11.50 -5.83
CA GLY A 83 9.72 -11.25 -6.89
C GLY A 83 9.59 -9.89 -7.58
N PRO A 84 10.44 -9.63 -8.58
CA PRO A 84 10.52 -8.32 -9.24
C PRO A 84 9.19 -7.83 -9.83
N ALA A 85 8.39 -8.73 -10.40
CA ALA A 85 7.10 -8.40 -10.99
C ALA A 85 6.08 -7.93 -9.92
N GLY A 86 6.05 -8.57 -8.76
CA GLY A 86 5.16 -8.20 -7.66
C GLY A 86 5.56 -6.85 -7.04
N VAL A 87 6.86 -6.62 -6.84
CA VAL A 87 7.39 -5.33 -6.37
C VAL A 87 7.12 -4.21 -7.37
N HIS A 88 7.31 -4.45 -8.67
CA HIS A 88 6.98 -3.47 -9.71
C HIS A 88 5.49 -3.15 -9.76
N SER A 89 4.62 -4.17 -9.60
CA SER A 89 3.17 -3.96 -9.48
C SER A 89 2.84 -3.11 -8.24
N PHE A 90 3.51 -3.33 -7.12
CA PHE A 90 3.32 -2.52 -5.91
C PHE A 90 3.73 -1.06 -6.15
N GLU A 91 4.92 -0.82 -6.70
CA GLU A 91 5.41 0.52 -7.02
C GLU A 91 4.45 1.28 -7.93
N ARG A 92 4.06 0.66 -9.05
CA ARG A 92 3.19 1.29 -10.04
C ARG A 92 1.82 1.67 -9.47
N ASN A 93 1.25 0.84 -8.60
CA ASN A 93 -0.13 1.02 -8.14
C ASN A 93 -0.24 1.76 -6.80
N ILE A 94 0.80 1.74 -5.98
CA ILE A 94 0.81 2.33 -4.63
C ILE A 94 1.89 3.40 -4.54
N GLY A 95 3.15 3.06 -4.79
CA GLY A 95 4.29 3.99 -4.70
C GLY A 95 4.09 5.27 -5.51
N GLN A 96 3.83 5.13 -6.81
CA GLN A 96 3.59 6.25 -7.72
C GLN A 96 2.35 7.07 -7.32
N ARG A 97 1.29 6.43 -6.81
CA ARG A 97 0.10 7.14 -6.33
C ARG A 97 0.38 7.94 -5.05
N MET A 98 1.25 7.45 -4.17
CA MET A 98 1.68 8.19 -2.99
C MET A 98 2.51 9.42 -3.38
N GLN A 99 3.37 9.31 -4.39
CA GLN A 99 4.19 10.43 -4.88
C GLN A 99 3.35 11.61 -5.41
N GLN A 100 2.10 11.36 -5.84
CA GLN A 100 1.17 12.41 -6.27
C GLN A 100 0.63 13.28 -5.11
N LEU A 101 0.87 12.91 -3.85
CA LEU A 101 0.49 13.75 -2.71
C LEU A 101 1.46 14.93 -2.57
N PRO A 102 0.97 16.14 -2.18
CA PRO A 102 1.85 17.29 -1.97
C PRO A 102 2.97 16.99 -0.96
N GLY A 103 4.22 17.17 -1.39
CA GLY A 103 5.42 16.89 -0.56
C GLY A 103 5.88 15.43 -0.56
N PHE A 104 5.25 14.55 -1.33
CA PHE A 104 5.59 13.13 -1.41
C PHE A 104 6.37 12.75 -2.68
N ASP A 105 6.71 13.72 -3.53
CA ASP A 105 7.55 13.50 -4.70
C ASP A 105 8.84 12.72 -4.35
N GLY A 106 9.20 11.76 -5.19
CA GLY A 106 10.35 10.88 -4.99
C GLY A 106 10.29 10.00 -3.73
N LEU A 107 9.14 9.84 -3.06
CA LEU A 107 9.03 8.89 -1.95
C LEU A 107 9.19 7.45 -2.45
N GLN A 108 10.23 6.76 -1.98
CA GLN A 108 10.53 5.36 -2.34
C GLN A 108 10.51 4.39 -1.13
N THR A 109 10.57 4.91 0.10
CA THR A 109 10.76 4.11 1.33
C THR A 109 9.71 3.00 1.50
N VAL A 110 8.47 3.26 1.12
CA VAL A 110 7.37 2.28 1.21
C VAL A 110 7.63 1.09 0.30
N THR A 111 7.93 1.35 -0.97
CA THR A 111 8.25 0.32 -1.96
C THR A 111 9.53 -0.41 -1.62
N GLN A 112 10.57 0.30 -1.16
CA GLN A 112 11.83 -0.31 -0.73
C GLN A 112 11.62 -1.30 0.43
N ARG A 113 10.79 -0.95 1.42
CA ARG A 113 10.44 -1.86 2.53
C ARG A 113 9.68 -3.09 2.05
N ILE A 114 8.77 -2.94 1.09
CA ILE A 114 8.08 -4.09 0.47
C ILE A 114 9.06 -4.95 -0.33
N ALA A 115 9.96 -4.33 -1.09
CA ALA A 115 10.99 -5.06 -1.84
C ALA A 115 11.90 -5.88 -0.92
N ALA A 116 12.29 -5.34 0.24
CA ALA A 116 13.08 -6.05 1.23
C ALA A 116 12.37 -7.28 1.84
N ILE A 117 11.06 -7.40 1.70
CA ILE A 117 10.25 -8.54 2.19
C ILE A 117 9.92 -9.50 1.05
N ALA A 118 9.66 -8.98 -0.15
CA ALA A 118 9.04 -9.73 -1.24
C ALA A 118 10.00 -10.15 -2.36
N MET A 119 11.23 -9.62 -2.37
CA MET A 119 12.32 -10.11 -3.21
C MET A 119 12.90 -11.39 -2.64
#